data_AF-A0A7S1NQN5-F1
#
_entry.id   AF-A0A7S1NQN5-F1
#
_cell.length_a   1.000
_cell.length_b   1.000
_cell.length_c   1.000
_cell.angle_alpha   90.00
_cell.angle_beta   90.00
_cell.angle_gamma   90.00
#
_symmetry.space_group_name_H-M   'P 1'
#
loop_
_entity.id
_entity.type
_entity.pdbx_description
1 polymer ?
#
loop_
_entity_poly.entity_id
_entity_poly.type
_entity_poly.pdbx_seq_one_letter_code
_entity_poly.pdbx_strand_id
1 'polypeptide(L)'
;MFASASTTGDPRATNSNRPGVHPFHVGVEPDGSAHGVFFLNSNAMEVVTQPTPALTYRTIGGIIDFYIFMGPTVDQVIEQYTAVVGRPFLPPYWALGMHFSRSGFASSDQVGSFVEHVRRMG
;
A
#
# COMPACT_ATOMS: atom_id res chain seq x y z
N MET A 1 -6.89 -1.94 4.80
CA MET A 1 -6.10 -3.06 5.39
C MET A 1 -6.02 -4.16 4.36
N PHE A 2 -4.94 -4.23 3.55
CA PHE A 2 -4.74 -5.31 2.59
C PHE A 2 -3.61 -6.20 3.11
N ALA A 3 -3.97 -7.37 3.64
CA ALA A 3 -3.02 -8.32 4.20
C ALA A 3 -2.68 -9.39 3.15
N SER A 4 -1.46 -9.35 2.61
CA SER A 4 -0.80 -10.52 2.00
C SER A 4 0.59 -10.70 2.57
N ALA A 5 0.76 -11.73 3.40
CA ALA A 5 2.01 -12.45 3.66
C ALA A 5 1.63 -13.67 4.52
N SER A 6 1.51 -14.81 3.86
CA SER A 6 1.32 -16.12 4.48
C SER A 6 2.57 -16.49 5.26
N THR A 7 2.54 -16.36 6.59
CA THR A 7 3.50 -17.04 7.46
C THR A 7 2.89 -18.40 7.80
N THR A 8 3.46 -19.45 7.23
CA THR A 8 3.01 -20.84 7.35
C THR A 8 2.83 -21.25 8.82
N GLY A 9 1.58 -21.34 9.29
CA GLY A 9 1.22 -22.06 10.53
C GLY A 9 0.39 -21.30 11.58
N ASP A 10 0.28 -19.97 11.54
CA ASP A 10 -0.53 -19.21 12.52
C ASP A 10 -1.78 -18.58 11.86
N PRO A 11 -3.01 -19.00 12.22
CA PRO A 11 -4.23 -18.42 11.69
C PRO A 11 -4.42 -16.93 12.05
N ARG A 12 -3.66 -16.39 13.01
CA ARG A 12 -3.64 -14.95 13.35
C ARG A 12 -2.69 -14.14 12.46
N ALA A 13 -1.74 -14.76 11.78
CA ALA A 13 -0.76 -14.05 10.95
C ALA A 13 -1.37 -13.38 9.72
N THR A 14 -2.52 -13.86 9.25
CA THR A 14 -3.23 -13.28 8.10
C THR A 14 -3.97 -12.00 8.46
N ASN A 15 -4.34 -11.80 9.73
CA ASN A 15 -5.11 -10.64 10.21
C ASN A 15 -4.34 -9.79 11.23
N SER A 16 -3.01 -9.70 11.06
CA SER A 16 -2.16 -8.82 11.86
C SER A 16 -1.95 -7.47 11.16
N ASN A 17 -1.72 -6.44 11.96
CA ASN A 17 -1.28 -5.16 11.40
C ASN A 17 0.12 -5.31 10.79
N ARG A 18 0.34 -4.60 9.69
CA ARG A 18 1.66 -4.52 9.03
C ARG A 18 2.18 -3.09 9.11
N PRO A 19 3.49 -2.88 8.87
CA PRO A 19 4.02 -1.53 8.75
C PRO A 19 3.25 -0.76 7.68
N GLY A 20 2.73 0.41 8.06
CA GLY A 20 1.91 1.27 7.19
C GLY A 20 0.41 1.16 7.47
N VAL A 21 -0.25 2.31 7.46
CA VAL A 21 -1.71 2.42 7.59
C VAL A 21 -2.20 3.32 6.48
N HIS A 22 -3.16 2.82 5.71
CA HIS A 22 -3.75 3.54 4.58
C HIS A 22 -5.26 3.31 4.57
N PRO A 23 -6.03 4.20 5.22
CA PRO A 23 -7.48 4.06 5.38
C PRO A 23 -8.24 4.57 4.15
N PHE A 24 -7.92 3.99 2.99
CA PHE A 24 -8.54 4.28 1.70
C PHE A 24 -9.04 2.97 1.08
N HIS A 25 -10.21 3.03 0.43
CA HIS A 25 -10.72 1.93 -0.37
C HIS A 25 -11.46 2.46 -1.60
N VAL A 26 -11.55 1.60 -2.61
CA VAL A 26 -12.33 1.84 -3.83
C VAL A 26 -13.45 0.82 -3.87
N GLY A 27 -14.69 1.31 -3.97
CA GLY A 27 -15.86 0.51 -4.27
C GLY A 27 -16.12 0.51 -5.78
N VAL A 28 -16.45 -0.66 -6.32
CA VAL A 28 -16.91 -0.80 -7.72
C VAL A 28 -18.39 -1.10 -7.68
N GLU A 29 -19.16 -0.30 -8.39
CA GLU A 29 -20.61 -0.42 -8.50
C GLU A 29 -21.02 -1.45 -9.56
N PRO A 30 -22.26 -1.98 -9.51
CA PRO A 30 -22.74 -2.99 -10.47
C PRO A 30 -22.75 -2.54 -11.93
N ASP A 31 -22.82 -1.23 -12.18
CA ASP A 31 -22.80 -0.60 -13.51
C ASP A 31 -21.37 -0.44 -14.07
N GLY A 32 -20.34 -0.79 -13.28
CA GLY A 32 -18.94 -0.61 -13.63
C GLY A 32 -18.37 0.75 -13.23
N SER A 33 -19.17 1.64 -12.65
CA SER A 33 -18.70 2.89 -12.05
C SER A 33 -17.86 2.60 -10.80
N ALA A 34 -16.95 3.51 -10.46
CA ALA A 34 -16.13 3.38 -9.25
C ALA A 34 -16.34 4.57 -8.31
N HIS A 35 -16.13 4.36 -7.03
CA HIS A 35 -16.03 5.44 -6.05
C HIS A 35 -14.89 5.15 -5.08
N GLY A 36 -14.23 6.18 -4.58
CA GLY A 36 -13.19 6.07 -3.56
C GLY A 36 -13.63 6.74 -2.28
N VAL A 37 -13.28 6.13 -1.14
CA VAL A 37 -13.49 6.75 0.18
C VAL A 37 -12.18 6.73 0.94
N PHE A 38 -11.73 7.91 1.33
CA PHE A 38 -10.55 8.11 2.17
C PHE A 38 -10.98 8.66 3.53
N PHE A 39 -10.60 7.96 4.59
CA PHE A 39 -10.80 8.42 5.96
C PHE A 39 -9.52 9.07 6.47
N LEU A 40 -9.50 10.41 6.55
CA LEU A 40 -8.33 11.15 7.01
C LEU A 40 -8.21 11.07 8.54
N ASN A 41 -7.69 9.95 9.03
CA ASN A 41 -7.44 9.73 10.44
C ASN A 41 -6.18 8.87 10.63
N SER A 42 -5.32 9.29 11.55
CA SER A 42 -4.02 8.65 11.83
C SER A 42 -4.01 7.83 13.13
N ASN A 43 -5.13 7.77 13.85
CA ASN A 43 -5.22 7.03 15.09
C ASN A 43 -5.39 5.53 14.81
N ALA A 44 -5.14 4.71 15.85
CA ALA A 44 -5.37 3.28 15.74
C ALA A 44 -6.84 3.03 15.37
N MET A 45 -7.03 2.32 14.26
CA MET A 45 -8.35 2.04 13.75
C MET A 45 -8.46 0.59 13.28
N GLU A 46 -9.67 0.07 13.41
CA GLU A 46 -10.10 -1.20 12.87
C GLU A 46 -11.16 -0.96 11.80
N VAL A 47 -11.08 -1.72 10.72
CA VAL A 47 -12.03 -1.67 9.61
C VAL A 47 -12.66 -3.05 9.48
N VAL A 48 -13.96 -3.14 9.76
CA VAL A 48 -14.71 -4.40 9.76
C VAL A 48 -15.65 -4.44 8.57
N THR A 49 -15.47 -5.43 7.70
CA THR A 49 -16.41 -5.74 6.61
C THR A 49 -17.54 -6.61 7.13
N GLN A 50 -18.78 -6.23 6.85
CA GLN A 50 -19.94 -7.02 7.23
C GLN A 50 -20.34 -8.00 6.10
N PRO A 51 -21.17 -9.03 6.39
CA PRO A 51 -21.71 -9.93 5.36
C PRO A 51 -22.65 -9.22 4.38
N THR A 52 -23.32 -8.18 4.86
CA THR A 52 -24.00 -7.19 4.03
C THR A 52 -22.96 -6.22 3.45
N PRO A 53 -23.21 -5.58 2.29
CA PRO A 53 -22.28 -4.63 1.67
C PRO A 53 -22.16 -3.36 2.51
N ALA A 54 -21.41 -3.44 3.60
CA ALA A 54 -21.23 -2.40 4.60
C ALA A 54 -19.84 -2.52 5.25
N LEU A 55 -19.26 -1.36 5.52
CA LEU A 55 -17.93 -1.20 6.11
C LEU A 55 -18.06 -0.36 7.38
N THR A 56 -17.55 -0.89 8.50
CA THR A 56 -17.56 -0.19 9.79
C THR A 56 -16.15 0.26 10.15
N TYR A 57 -15.97 1.56 10.31
CA TYR A 57 -14.74 2.17 10.83
C TYR A 57 -14.83 2.36 12.34
N ARG A 58 -13.86 1.83 13.08
CA ARG A 58 -13.72 2.03 14.53
C ARG A 58 -12.35 2.66 14.80
N THR A 59 -12.32 3.92 15.22
CA THR A 59 -11.08 4.62 15.60
C THR A 59 -11.06 4.90 17.11
N ILE A 60 -9.87 4.88 17.72
CA ILE A 60 -9.70 5.22 19.14
C ILE A 60 -9.77 6.72 19.43
N GLY A 61 -9.80 7.57 18.40
CA GLY A 61 -9.89 9.02 18.58
C GLY A 61 -9.74 9.82 17.28
N GLY A 62 -9.54 11.13 17.44
CA GLY A 62 -9.47 12.08 16.34
C GLY A 62 -10.87 12.51 15.87
N ILE A 63 -10.93 13.08 14.67
CA ILE A 63 -12.17 13.51 14.04
C ILE A 63 -12.59 12.54 12.94
N ILE A 64 -13.87 12.60 12.58
CA ILE A 64 -14.42 11.89 11.45
C ILE A 64 -14.34 12.81 10.22
N ASP A 65 -13.27 12.65 9.43
CA ASP A 65 -13.03 13.43 8.21
C ASP A 65 -12.94 12.50 6.99
N PHE A 66 -14.00 12.50 6.16
CA PHE A 66 -14.12 11.63 5.00
C PHE A 66 -14.04 12.42 3.70
N TYR A 67 -13.22 11.94 2.77
CA TYR A 67 -13.16 12.38 1.39
C TYR A 67 -13.79 11.30 0.50
N ILE A 68 -14.75 11.70 -0.32
CA ILE A 68 -15.44 10.82 -1.27
C ILE A 68 -15.09 11.27 -2.68
N PHE A 69 -14.63 10.33 -3.50
CA PHE A 69 -14.21 10.53 -4.87
C PHE A 69 -15.17 9.78 -5.78
N MET A 70 -15.83 10.48 -6.70
CA MET A 70 -16.93 9.93 -7.52
C MET A 70 -16.57 9.74 -9.00
N GLY A 71 -15.28 9.74 -9.36
CA GLY A 71 -14.88 9.54 -10.76
C GLY A 71 -15.51 8.27 -11.36
N PRO A 72 -16.07 8.27 -12.59
CA PRO A 72 -16.71 7.08 -13.14
C PRO A 72 -15.75 5.91 -13.37
N THR A 73 -14.44 6.13 -13.54
CA THR A 73 -13.45 5.06 -13.65
C THR A 73 -12.53 5.00 -12.44
N VAL A 74 -12.00 3.80 -12.14
CA VAL A 74 -11.04 3.60 -11.04
C VAL A 74 -9.82 4.52 -11.20
N ASP A 75 -9.34 4.73 -12.42
CA ASP A 75 -8.20 5.62 -12.69
C ASP A 75 -8.50 7.06 -12.27
N GLN A 76 -9.71 7.55 -12.55
CA GLN A 76 -10.12 8.89 -12.16
C GLN A 76 -10.31 9.02 -10.64
N VAL A 77 -10.79 7.97 -9.97
CA VAL A 77 -10.84 7.91 -8.51
C VAL A 77 -9.45 8.04 -7.91
N ILE A 78 -8.46 7.32 -8.44
CA ILE A 78 -7.07 7.40 -7.99
C ILE A 78 -6.44 8.76 -8.33
N GLU A 79 -6.77 9.34 -9.48
CA GLU A 79 -6.31 10.69 -9.81
C GLU A 79 -6.84 11.74 -8.82
N GLN A 80 -8.14 11.71 -8.52
CA GLN A 80 -8.74 12.61 -7.53
C GLN A 80 -8.16 12.38 -6.13
N TYR A 81 -7.94 11.12 -5.76
CA TYR A 81 -7.32 10.76 -4.49
C TYR A 81 -5.89 11.33 -4.36
N THR A 82 -5.04 11.09 -5.36
CA THR A 82 -3.65 11.58 -5.38
C THR A 82 -3.57 13.10 -5.52
N ALA A 83 -4.59 13.77 -6.05
CA ALA A 83 -4.67 15.23 -6.00
C ALA A 83 -4.83 15.77 -4.57
N VAL A 84 -5.49 15.02 -3.67
CA VAL A 84 -5.68 15.39 -2.26
C VAL A 84 -4.47 15.00 -1.41
N VAL A 85 -3.99 13.75 -1.53
CA VAL A 85 -2.89 13.26 -0.67
C VAL A 85 -1.49 13.58 -1.17
N GLY A 86 -1.37 14.01 -2.43
CA GLY A 86 -0.11 14.28 -3.09
C GLY A 86 0.18 13.27 -4.21
N ARG A 87 0.66 13.80 -5.34
CA ARG A 87 1.06 12.98 -6.48
C ARG A 87 2.39 12.27 -6.17
N PRO A 88 2.60 11.03 -6.63
CA PRO A 88 3.87 10.32 -6.46
C PRO A 88 5.06 11.14 -6.99
N PHE A 89 6.19 11.07 -6.30
CA PHE A 89 7.41 11.73 -6.76
C PHE A 89 7.94 11.06 -8.02
N LEU A 90 8.64 11.83 -8.87
CA LEU A 90 9.33 11.29 -10.05
C LEU A 90 10.72 10.77 -9.63
N PRO A 91 10.97 9.44 -9.65
CA PRO A 91 12.27 8.90 -9.31
C PRO A 91 13.32 9.23 -10.38
N PRO A 92 14.62 9.34 -10.01
CA PRO A 92 15.68 9.50 -10.99
C PRO A 92 15.80 8.25 -11.86
N TYR A 93 16.21 8.41 -13.12
CA TYR A 93 16.21 7.33 -14.11
C TYR A 93 16.97 6.07 -13.67
N TRP A 94 18.11 6.22 -12.99
CA TRP A 94 18.92 5.10 -12.50
C TRP A 94 18.21 4.23 -11.46
N ALA A 95 17.21 4.78 -10.73
CA ALA A 95 16.46 4.04 -9.71
C ALA A 95 15.41 3.09 -10.30
N LEU A 96 15.16 3.17 -11.62
CA LEU A 96 14.33 2.23 -12.36
C LEU A 96 15.13 1.01 -12.85
N GLY A 97 16.45 1.00 -12.60
CA GLY A 97 17.32 -0.13 -12.91
C GLY A 97 17.20 -1.28 -11.91
N MET A 98 18.01 -2.32 -12.12
CA MET A 98 18.08 -3.47 -11.23
C MET A 98 18.77 -3.10 -9.91
N HIS A 99 18.13 -3.41 -8.78
CA HIS A 99 18.69 -3.17 -7.44
C HIS A 99 19.10 -4.49 -6.80
N PHE A 100 20.29 -4.54 -6.21
CA PHE A 100 20.78 -5.68 -5.44
C PHE A 100 21.00 -5.29 -3.99
N SER A 101 20.48 -6.10 -3.07
CA SER A 101 20.72 -5.95 -1.64
C SER A 101 20.68 -7.31 -0.97
N ARG A 102 21.51 -7.48 0.05
CA ARG A 102 21.54 -8.67 0.89
C ARG A 102 21.91 -8.25 2.31
N SER A 103 21.16 -8.73 3.29
CA SER A 103 21.58 -8.64 4.68
C SER A 103 22.80 -9.54 4.92
N GLY A 104 23.88 -9.00 5.49
CA GLY A 104 25.07 -9.78 5.86
C GLY A 104 26.23 -9.73 4.87
N PHE A 105 26.39 -8.67 4.07
CA PHE A 105 27.71 -8.39 3.48
C PHE A 105 28.70 -8.09 4.61
N ALA A 106 29.70 -8.97 4.79
CA ALA A 106 30.64 -8.87 5.89
C ALA A 106 31.77 -7.86 5.63
N SER A 107 32.03 -7.53 4.35
CA SER A 107 33.07 -6.59 3.95
C SER A 107 32.79 -5.96 2.58
N SER A 108 33.47 -4.85 2.28
CA SER A 108 33.44 -4.19 0.98
C SER A 108 33.90 -5.10 -0.17
N ASP A 109 34.80 -6.04 0.11
CA ASP A 109 35.34 -6.96 -0.89
C ASP A 109 34.29 -7.96 -1.38
N GLN A 110 33.38 -8.37 -0.49
CA GLN A 110 32.24 -9.20 -0.89
C GLN A 110 31.28 -8.44 -1.79
N VAL A 111 31.07 -7.15 -1.55
CA VAL A 111 30.26 -6.30 -2.42
C VAL A 111 30.95 -6.12 -3.78
N GLY A 112 32.26 -5.86 -3.79
CA GLY A 112 33.05 -5.71 -5.02
C GLY A 112 33.04 -6.97 -5.89
N SER A 113 33.33 -8.14 -5.29
CA SER A 113 33.29 -9.43 -6.00
C SER A 113 31.90 -9.78 -6.52
N PHE A 114 30.84 -9.42 -5.78
CA PHE A 114 29.45 -9.56 -6.24
C PHE A 114 29.17 -8.68 -7.47
N VAL A 115 29.59 -7.41 -7.45
CA VAL A 115 29.44 -6.50 -8.60
C VAL A 115 30.17 -7.06 -9.83
N GLU A 116 31.40 -7.56 -9.67
CA GLU A 116 32.16 -8.19 -10.76
C GLU A 116 31.54 -9.49 -11.26
N HIS A 117 30.87 -10.23 -10.38
CA HIS A 117 30.12 -11.42 -10.77
C HIS A 117 28.90 -11.05 -11.62
N VAL A 118 28.10 -10.08 -11.18
CA VAL A 118 26.94 -9.57 -11.93
C VAL A 118 27.37 -9.00 -13.29
N ARG A 119 28.48 -8.24 -13.35
CA ARG A 119 29.02 -7.70 -14.61
C ARG A 119 29.41 -8.78 -15.61
N ARG A 120 29.92 -9.92 -15.14
CA ARG A 120 30.34 -11.05 -16.00
C ARG A 120 29.19 -11.90 -16.50
N MET A 121 28.01 -11.81 -15.88
CA MET A 121 26.80 -12.47 -16.38
C MET A 121 26.06 -11.65 -17.44
N GLY A 122 26.50 -10.40 -17.65
CA GLY A 122 25.98 -9.49 -18.68
C GLY A 122 26.59 -9.78 -20.04
#